data_AF-A0AB39PIF5-F1
#
_entry.id   AF-A0AB39PIF5-F1
#
_cell.length_a   1.000
_cell.length_b   1.000
_cell.length_c   1.000
_cell.angle_alpha   90.00
_cell.angle_beta   90.00
_cell.angle_gamma   90.00
#
_symmetry.space_group_name_H-M   'P 1'
#
loop_
_entity.id
_entity.type
_entity.pdbx_description
1 polymer ?
#
loop_
_entity_poly.entity_id
_entity_poly.type
_entity_poly.pdbx_seq_one_letter_code
_entity_poly.pdbx_strand_id
1 'polypeptide(L)'
;MRALLGRVPTTGAAAWHRVAGLLFQRRPAPVRLAHAAQLRALVAVLDEAVAAQRDADLAVAACGEPGPVPGRVAQDCGHQSVVIHRLCERLRNLPLTCPELVEVRAAAGRLLAYDQWMVRQALDLAFTAHAGPRAEEARGRLNGLGRPADDLRRLRDALHDRLRAQSEVGASGS
;
A
#
# COMPACT_ATOMS: atom_id res chain seq x y z
N MET A 1 16.43 9.93 -68.49
CA MET A 1 16.77 8.48 -68.48
C MET A 1 15.71 7.76 -67.66
N ARG A 2 14.69 7.17 -68.31
CA ARG A 2 14.53 5.70 -68.53
C ARG A 2 14.62 4.91 -67.19
N ALA A 3 13.49 4.44 -66.65
CA ALA A 3 12.88 3.11 -66.92
C ALA A 3 13.50 2.04 -65.98
N LEU A 4 12.84 1.06 -65.36
CA LEU A 4 11.51 0.46 -65.46
C LEU A 4 11.29 -0.44 -64.22
N LEU A 5 10.03 -0.52 -63.80
CA LEU A 5 9.29 -1.67 -63.24
C LEU A 5 10.01 -3.01 -63.06
N GLY A 6 9.81 -3.64 -61.90
CA GLY A 6 10.04 -5.07 -61.67
C GLY A 6 9.08 -5.61 -60.60
N ARG A 7 8.27 -6.58 -60.98
CA ARG A 7 7.04 -7.07 -60.35
C ARG A 7 7.32 -8.30 -59.46
N VAL A 8 6.56 -8.41 -58.38
CA VAL A 8 6.25 -9.57 -57.48
C VAL A 8 5.81 -10.79 -58.35
N PRO A 9 5.96 -12.12 -58.00
CA PRO A 9 5.27 -12.70 -56.83
C PRO A 9 5.71 -14.04 -56.16
N THR A 10 5.14 -14.23 -54.94
CA THR A 10 4.60 -15.46 -54.27
C THR A 10 5.46 -16.75 -54.22
N THR A 11 5.62 -17.43 -53.09
CA THR A 11 4.58 -18.28 -52.45
C THR A 11 5.14 -18.92 -51.17
N GLY A 12 4.32 -19.13 -50.13
CA GLY A 12 4.44 -20.32 -49.28
C GLY A 12 4.46 -20.11 -47.77
N ALA A 13 3.33 -20.44 -47.14
CA ALA A 13 3.11 -21.01 -45.80
C ALA A 13 2.10 -20.18 -44.98
N ALA A 14 0.81 -20.45 -45.17
CA ALA A 14 0.02 -21.32 -44.28
C ALA A 14 -0.19 -20.67 -42.90
N ALA A 15 -1.24 -19.86 -42.73
CA ALA A 15 -2.59 -20.34 -42.37
C ALA A 15 -2.59 -21.21 -41.10
N TRP A 16 -2.47 -20.57 -39.93
CA TRP A 16 -2.88 -21.15 -38.66
C TRP A 16 -4.08 -20.36 -38.14
N HIS A 17 -5.27 -20.82 -38.54
CA HIS A 17 -6.51 -20.44 -37.88
C HIS A 17 -6.64 -21.19 -36.56
N ARG A 18 -6.90 -20.42 -35.50
CA ARG A 18 -7.90 -20.66 -34.44
C ARG A 18 -8.10 -22.11 -33.99
N VAL A 19 -7.53 -22.43 -32.83
CA VAL A 19 -8.30 -23.06 -31.72
C VAL A 19 -7.81 -22.47 -30.39
N ALA A 20 -8.22 -21.23 -30.09
CA ALA A 20 -8.23 -20.74 -28.70
C ALA A 20 -9.64 -20.99 -28.17
N GLY A 21 -9.96 -22.28 -28.01
CA GLY A 21 -11.20 -22.75 -27.45
C GLY A 21 -11.29 -22.38 -25.97
N LEU A 22 -12.29 -21.56 -25.63
CA LEU A 22 -13.14 -21.75 -24.46
C LEU A 22 -12.44 -22.18 -23.17
N LEU A 23 -11.58 -21.32 -22.64
CA LEU A 23 -11.46 -21.15 -21.19
C LEU A 23 -11.51 -19.65 -20.88
N PHE A 24 -12.63 -19.02 -21.28
CA PHE A 24 -13.27 -18.09 -20.34
C PHE A 24 -13.59 -18.92 -19.10
N GLN A 25 -12.59 -19.12 -18.25
CA GLN A 25 -12.85 -19.41 -16.86
C GLN A 25 -13.77 -18.28 -16.44
N ARG A 26 -15.06 -18.60 -16.31
CA ARG A 26 -15.96 -17.85 -15.46
C ARG A 26 -15.19 -17.75 -14.15
N ARG A 27 -14.50 -16.62 -13.94
CA ARG A 27 -14.07 -16.23 -12.61
C ARG A 27 -15.34 -16.38 -11.79
N PRO A 28 -15.38 -17.27 -10.78
CA PRO A 28 -16.51 -17.27 -9.87
C PRO A 28 -16.67 -15.81 -9.44
N ALA A 29 -17.89 -15.28 -9.59
CA ALA A 29 -18.17 -13.92 -9.14
C ALA A 29 -17.62 -13.83 -7.71
N PRO A 30 -16.77 -12.83 -7.39
CA PRO A 30 -16.18 -12.74 -6.07
C PRO A 30 -17.33 -12.86 -5.06
N VAL A 31 -17.25 -13.85 -4.17
CA VAL A 31 -18.26 -14.07 -3.14
C VAL A 31 -18.44 -12.71 -2.46
N ARG A 32 -19.62 -12.10 -2.67
CA ARG A 32 -19.90 -10.79 -2.08
C ARG A 32 -19.94 -11.03 -0.59
N LEU A 33 -18.87 -10.63 0.09
CA LEU A 33 -18.82 -10.66 1.54
C LEU A 33 -19.99 -9.82 2.05
N ALA A 34 -20.73 -10.33 3.04
CA ALA A 34 -21.69 -9.51 3.76
C ALA A 34 -20.98 -8.25 4.29
N HIS A 35 -21.69 -7.12 4.41
CA HIS A 35 -21.10 -5.85 4.85
C HIS A 35 -20.25 -6.01 6.13
N ALA A 36 -20.74 -6.74 7.14
CA ALA A 36 -20.01 -7.01 8.37
C ALA A 36 -18.70 -7.80 8.15
N ALA A 37 -18.66 -8.72 7.18
CA ALA A 37 -17.44 -9.43 6.83
C ALA A 37 -16.43 -8.53 6.09
N GLN A 38 -16.90 -7.62 5.23
CA GLN A 38 -16.04 -6.61 4.60
C GLN A 38 -15.44 -5.66 5.62
N LEU A 39 -16.25 -5.16 6.56
CA LEU A 39 -15.80 -4.27 7.61
C LEU A 39 -14.75 -4.94 8.51
N ARG A 40 -14.97 -6.20 8.92
CA ARG A 40 -13.98 -6.98 9.69
C ARG A 40 -12.66 -7.18 8.94
N ALA A 41 -12.72 -7.51 7.65
CA ALA A 41 -11.52 -7.68 6.83
C ALA A 41 -10.71 -6.37 6.70
N LEU A 42 -11.40 -5.24 6.57
CA LEU A 42 -10.77 -3.92 6.55
C LEU A 42 -10.11 -3.59 7.89
N VAL A 43 -10.83 -3.78 9.00
CA VAL A 43 -10.30 -3.53 10.36
C VAL A 43 -9.08 -4.39 10.64
N ALA A 44 -9.08 -5.67 10.28
CA ALA A 44 -7.93 -6.54 10.48
C ALA A 44 -6.65 -6.03 9.79
N VAL A 45 -6.75 -5.51 8.56
CA VAL A 45 -5.60 -4.91 7.88
C VAL A 45 -5.15 -3.62 8.56
N LEU A 46 -6.08 -2.79 9.05
CA LEU A 46 -5.73 -1.56 9.77
C LEU A 46 -5.14 -1.82 11.15
N ASP A 47 -5.55 -2.88 11.84
CA ASP A 47 -4.96 -3.31 13.11
C ASP A 47 -3.49 -3.66 12.93
N GLU A 48 -3.18 -4.47 11.91
CA GLU A 48 -1.80 -4.82 11.57
C GLU A 48 -0.99 -3.61 11.12
N ALA A 49 -1.61 -2.70 10.37
CA ALA A 49 -0.98 -1.46 9.96
C ALA A 49 -0.60 -0.58 11.14
N VAL A 50 -1.52 -0.36 12.09
CA VAL A 50 -1.23 0.42 13.29
C VAL A 50 -0.22 -0.28 14.20
N ALA A 51 -0.24 -1.61 14.29
CA ALA A 51 0.76 -2.36 15.04
C ALA A 51 2.18 -2.14 14.48
N ALA A 52 2.32 -2.07 13.15
CA ALA A 52 3.60 -1.79 12.48
C ALA A 52 4.08 -0.34 12.67
N GLN A 53 3.17 0.61 12.94
CA GLN A 53 3.55 2.03 13.06
C GLN A 53 4.56 2.31 14.16
N ARG A 54 4.52 1.58 15.28
CA ARG A 54 5.46 1.83 16.39
C ARG A 54 6.91 1.64 15.95
N ASP A 55 7.18 0.55 15.26
CA ASP A 55 8.55 0.21 14.87
C ASP A 55 9.00 1.10 13.69
N ALA A 56 8.08 1.48 12.80
CA ALA A 56 8.33 2.48 11.75
C ALA A 56 8.61 3.89 12.33
N ASP A 57 7.88 4.30 13.35
CA ASP A 57 8.05 5.57 14.06
C ASP A 57 9.43 5.65 14.73
N LEU A 58 9.81 4.58 15.45
CA LEU A 58 11.14 4.45 16.06
C LEU A 58 12.26 4.50 15.01
N ALA A 59 12.11 3.79 13.89
CA ALA A 59 13.09 3.78 12.82
C ALA A 59 13.26 5.18 12.18
N VAL A 60 12.15 5.90 11.96
CA VAL A 60 12.18 7.27 11.40
C VAL A 60 12.78 8.26 12.40
N ALA A 61 12.43 8.18 13.69
CA ALA A 61 13.02 9.02 14.72
C ALA A 61 14.53 8.80 14.84
N ALA A 62 14.99 7.54 14.79
CA ALA A 62 16.41 7.20 14.86
C ALA A 62 17.25 7.80 13.71
N CYS A 63 16.65 8.05 12.54
CA CYS A 63 17.30 8.78 11.44
C CYS A 63 17.60 10.25 11.77
N GLY A 64 16.84 10.86 12.70
CA GLY A 64 16.98 12.25 13.12
C GLY A 64 17.98 12.48 14.26
N GLU A 65 18.46 11.42 14.91
CA GLU A 65 19.40 11.52 16.03
C GLU A 65 20.70 12.23 15.63
N PRO A 66 21.26 13.09 16.49
CA PRO A 66 22.47 13.84 16.15
C PRO A 66 23.69 12.93 15.94
N GLY A 67 24.58 13.35 15.04
CA GLY A 67 25.79 12.61 14.72
C GLY A 67 25.59 11.48 13.70
N PRO A 68 26.59 10.57 13.57
CA PRO A 68 26.55 9.51 12.59
C PRO A 68 25.42 8.50 12.87
N VAL A 69 24.58 8.25 11.87
CA VAL A 69 23.48 7.28 11.96
C VAL A 69 24.02 5.85 11.76
N PRO A 70 23.83 4.93 12.72
CA PRO A 70 24.31 3.55 12.60
C PRO A 70 23.64 2.78 11.46
N GLY A 71 24.38 1.89 10.79
CA GLY A 71 23.84 1.07 9.70
C GLY A 71 22.64 0.17 10.08
N ARG A 72 22.48 -0.18 11.36
CA ARG A 72 21.26 -0.88 11.85
C ARG A 72 19.98 -0.08 11.59
N VAL A 73 20.03 1.25 11.67
CA VAL A 73 18.87 2.11 11.40
C VAL A 73 18.44 1.98 9.93
N ALA A 74 19.39 1.85 9.00
CA ALA A 74 19.06 1.59 7.61
C ALA A 74 18.35 0.24 7.42
N GLN A 75 18.78 -0.79 8.15
CA GLN A 75 18.16 -2.12 8.12
C GLN A 75 16.74 -2.07 8.69
N ASP A 76 16.54 -1.36 9.81
CA ASP A 76 15.23 -1.18 10.44
C ASP A 76 14.28 -0.46 9.48
N CYS A 77 14.67 0.68 8.92
CA CYS A 77 13.86 1.39 7.91
C CYS A 77 13.58 0.53 6.66
N GLY A 78 14.55 -0.27 6.21
CA GLY A 78 14.38 -1.21 5.10
C GLY A 78 13.34 -2.28 5.41
N HIS A 79 13.38 -2.87 6.61
CA HIS A 79 12.38 -3.82 7.07
C HIS A 79 10.99 -3.19 7.12
N GLN A 80 10.87 -2.00 7.72
CA GLN A 80 9.60 -1.29 7.83
C GLN A 80 9.04 -0.90 6.45
N SER A 81 9.89 -0.52 5.50
CA SER A 81 9.47 -0.25 4.11
C SER A 81 8.80 -1.47 3.47
N VAL A 82 9.35 -2.68 3.69
CA VAL A 82 8.77 -3.93 3.17
C VAL A 82 7.45 -4.25 3.86
N VAL A 83 7.38 -4.09 5.19
CA VAL A 83 6.15 -4.33 5.97
C VAL A 83 5.02 -3.41 5.49
N ILE A 84 5.26 -2.11 5.43
CA ILE A 84 4.26 -1.12 4.99
C ILE A 84 3.85 -1.39 3.54
N HIS A 85 4.79 -1.68 2.64
CA HIS A 85 4.46 -2.02 1.26
C HIS A 85 3.51 -3.22 1.15
N ARG A 86 3.77 -4.30 1.92
CA ARG A 86 2.89 -5.48 1.95
C ARG A 86 1.50 -5.14 2.49
N LEU A 87 1.40 -4.27 3.49
CA LEU A 87 0.13 -3.80 4.01
C LEU A 87 -0.64 -2.96 2.98
N CYS A 88 0.04 -2.08 2.24
CA CYS A 88 -0.54 -1.35 1.11
C CYS A 88 -1.13 -2.29 0.05
N GLU A 89 -0.39 -3.33 -0.33
CA GLU A 89 -0.86 -4.33 -1.29
C GLU A 89 -2.08 -5.10 -0.76
N ARG A 90 -2.05 -5.54 0.49
CA ARG A 90 -3.17 -6.25 1.12
C ARG A 90 -4.41 -5.37 1.19
N LEU A 91 -4.27 -4.12 1.64
CA LEU A 91 -5.36 -3.16 1.72
C LEU A 91 -5.99 -2.92 0.34
N ARG A 92 -5.16 -2.71 -0.69
CA ARG A 92 -5.62 -2.48 -2.08
C ARG A 92 -6.41 -3.67 -2.63
N ASN A 93 -5.96 -4.88 -2.32
CA ASN A 93 -6.55 -6.11 -2.84
C ASN A 93 -7.75 -6.62 -2.02
N LEU A 94 -8.17 -5.91 -0.97
CA LEU A 94 -9.40 -6.28 -0.25
C LEU A 94 -10.62 -6.23 -1.19
N PRO A 95 -11.43 -7.30 -1.26
CA PRO A 95 -12.61 -7.39 -2.11
C PRO A 95 -13.80 -6.64 -1.49
N LEU A 96 -13.70 -5.32 -1.39
CA LEU A 96 -14.75 -4.45 -0.88
C LEU A 96 -15.73 -4.08 -2.01
N THR A 97 -17.02 -4.23 -1.74
CA THR A 97 -18.10 -3.84 -2.66
C THR A 97 -19.00 -2.74 -2.07
N CYS A 98 -18.97 -2.53 -0.75
CA CYS A 98 -19.73 -1.48 -0.09
C CYS A 98 -19.06 -0.11 -0.35
N PRO A 99 -19.75 0.87 -0.97
CA PRO A 99 -19.15 2.14 -1.39
C PRO A 99 -18.45 2.90 -0.25
N GLU A 100 -19.08 2.95 0.91
CA GLU A 100 -18.53 3.60 2.10
C GLU A 100 -17.22 2.94 2.58
N LEU A 101 -17.10 1.61 2.45
CA LEU A 101 -15.87 0.91 2.80
C LEU A 101 -14.77 1.08 1.74
N VAL A 102 -15.15 1.26 0.47
CA VAL A 102 -14.22 1.60 -0.61
C VAL A 102 -13.58 2.97 -0.37
N GLU A 103 -14.35 3.96 0.05
CA GLU A 103 -13.83 5.29 0.41
C GLU A 103 -12.90 5.25 1.63
N VAL A 104 -13.27 4.48 2.66
CA VAL A 104 -12.41 4.26 3.83
C VAL A 104 -11.09 3.59 3.44
N ARG A 105 -11.14 2.57 2.57
CA ARG A 105 -9.93 1.93 2.04
C ARG A 105 -9.05 2.94 1.29
N ALA A 106 -9.64 3.82 0.48
CA ALA A 106 -8.90 4.85 -0.23
C ALA A 106 -8.23 5.84 0.72
N ALA A 107 -8.94 6.26 1.78
CA ALA A 107 -8.38 7.12 2.83
C ALA A 107 -7.21 6.45 3.58
N ALA A 108 -7.41 5.22 4.05
CA ALA A 108 -6.36 4.43 4.69
C ALA A 108 -5.15 4.21 3.77
N GLY A 109 -5.38 3.97 2.48
CA GLY A 109 -4.32 3.78 1.50
C GLY A 109 -3.43 5.02 1.34
N ARG A 110 -4.01 6.23 1.40
CA ARG A 110 -3.23 7.47 1.36
C ARG A 110 -2.37 7.65 2.62
N LEU A 111 -2.90 7.29 3.78
CA LEU A 111 -2.16 7.38 5.05
C LEU A 111 -0.99 6.38 5.07
N LEU A 112 -1.20 5.14 4.63
CA LEU A 112 -0.10 4.16 4.54
C LEU A 112 0.94 4.51 3.46
N ALA A 113 0.51 5.10 2.34
CA ALA A 113 1.43 5.61 1.34
C ALA A 113 2.30 6.76 1.90
N TYR A 114 1.73 7.59 2.78
CA TYR A 114 2.50 8.60 3.51
C TYR A 114 3.52 7.95 4.45
N ASP A 115 3.14 6.94 5.25
CA ASP A 115 4.07 6.24 6.13
C ASP A 115 5.24 5.64 5.32
N GLN A 116 4.95 5.02 4.17
CA GLN A 116 5.98 4.49 3.26
C GLN A 116 6.89 5.59 2.71
N TRP A 117 6.32 6.71 2.26
CA TRP A 117 7.08 7.85 1.79
C TRP A 117 7.98 8.42 2.89
N MET A 118 7.47 8.56 4.11
CA MET A 118 8.21 9.11 5.24
C MET A 118 9.40 8.24 5.63
N VAL A 119 9.24 6.91 5.69
CA VAL A 119 10.36 5.98 5.92
C VAL A 119 11.43 6.14 4.83
N ARG A 120 11.02 6.27 3.57
CA ARG A 120 11.96 6.48 2.45
C ARG A 120 12.68 7.82 2.57
N GLN A 121 11.97 8.91 2.85
CA GLN A 121 12.57 10.23 3.02
C GLN A 121 13.55 10.27 4.19
N ALA A 122 13.22 9.60 5.30
CA ALA A 122 14.10 9.51 6.45
C ALA A 122 15.42 8.82 6.09
N LEU A 123 15.37 7.72 5.34
CA LEU A 123 16.55 7.04 4.80
C LEU A 123 17.38 7.94 3.88
N ASP A 124 16.73 8.61 2.94
CA ASP A 124 17.41 9.48 1.99
C ASP A 124 18.12 10.62 2.75
N LEU A 125 17.49 11.22 3.77
CA LEU A 125 18.12 12.25 4.60
C LEU A 125 19.27 11.70 5.48
N ALA A 126 19.10 10.54 6.11
CA ALA A 126 20.07 9.98 7.05
C ALA A 126 21.34 9.41 6.41
N PHE A 127 21.24 8.92 5.17
CA PHE A 127 22.34 8.21 4.50
C PHE A 127 22.80 8.93 3.21
N THR A 128 22.53 10.24 3.10
CA THR A 128 23.07 11.06 2.01
C THR A 128 24.59 11.24 2.17
N ALA A 129 25.36 10.88 1.14
CA ALA A 129 26.83 10.95 1.16
C ALA A 129 27.42 12.37 1.33
N HIS A 130 26.68 13.41 0.93
CA HIS A 130 27.13 14.81 0.98
C HIS A 130 26.03 15.71 1.59
N ALA A 131 25.69 15.49 2.85
CA ALA A 131 24.69 16.29 3.54
C ALA A 131 25.22 17.71 3.83
N GLY A 132 24.59 18.72 3.22
CA GLY A 132 24.83 20.12 3.56
C GLY A 132 24.07 20.55 4.82
N PRO A 133 24.31 21.76 5.36
CA PRO A 133 23.67 22.23 6.59
C PRO A 133 22.13 22.17 6.58
N ARG A 134 21.51 22.44 5.42
CA ARG A 134 20.04 22.34 5.25
C ARG A 134 19.53 20.90 5.32
N ALA A 135 20.31 19.93 4.82
CA ALA A 135 19.94 18.52 4.87
C ALA A 135 20.07 17.98 6.30
N GLU A 136 21.12 18.38 7.03
CA GLU A 136 21.27 18.05 8.45
C GLU A 136 20.17 18.69 9.31
N GLU A 137 19.78 19.94 9.03
CA GLU A 137 18.65 20.58 9.70
C GLU A 137 17.33 19.84 9.43
N ALA A 138 17.07 19.46 8.17
CA ALA A 138 15.89 18.69 7.82
C ALA A 138 15.88 17.30 8.48
N ARG A 139 17.05 16.64 8.52
CA ARG A 139 17.24 15.36 9.19
C ARG A 139 16.97 15.48 10.69
N GLY A 140 17.50 16.51 11.35
CA GLY A 140 17.27 16.76 12.77
C GLY A 140 15.82 17.09 13.15
N ARG A 141 14.95 17.35 12.16
CA ARG A 141 13.50 17.51 12.38
C ARG A 141 12.73 16.19 12.29
N LEU A 142 13.38 15.09 11.92
CA LEU A 142 12.77 13.75 11.91
C LEU A 142 12.52 13.31 13.35
N ASN A 143 11.25 13.11 13.70
CA ASN A 143 10.82 12.74 15.05
C ASN A 143 9.74 11.64 15.04
N GLY A 144 9.69 10.85 13.97
CA GLY A 144 8.69 9.80 13.76
C GLY A 144 7.79 10.05 12.55
N LEU A 145 6.69 9.31 12.48
CA LEU A 145 5.71 9.38 11.39
C LEU A 145 4.75 10.58 11.52
N GLY A 146 4.60 11.13 12.73
CA GLY A 146 3.81 12.33 12.97
C GLY A 146 2.30 12.16 12.79
N ARG A 147 1.61 13.29 12.52
CA ARG A 147 0.15 13.38 12.52
C ARG A 147 -0.58 12.40 11.59
N PRO A 148 -0.11 12.10 10.35
CA PRO A 148 -0.80 11.14 9.50
C PRO A 148 -0.86 9.72 10.09
N ALA A 149 0.13 9.32 10.88
CA ALA A 149 0.07 8.06 11.60
C ALA A 149 -1.05 8.06 12.66
N ASP A 150 -1.24 9.17 13.37
CA ASP A 150 -2.38 9.34 14.28
C ASP A 150 -3.74 9.32 13.55
N ASP A 151 -3.80 9.88 12.34
CA ASP A 151 -5.02 9.83 11.53
C ASP A 151 -5.38 8.38 11.15
N LEU A 152 -4.39 7.52 10.90
CA LEU A 152 -4.64 6.10 10.66
C LEU A 152 -5.16 5.38 11.92
N ARG A 153 -4.58 5.70 13.09
CA ARG A 153 -5.07 5.20 14.39
C ARG A 153 -6.53 5.59 14.62
N ARG A 154 -6.85 6.87 14.45
CA ARG A 154 -8.23 7.39 14.57
C ARG A 154 -9.19 6.71 13.59
N LEU A 155 -8.76 6.50 12.34
CA LEU A 155 -9.58 5.83 11.33
C LEU A 155 -9.90 4.40 11.74
N ARG A 156 -8.90 3.63 12.20
CA ARG A 156 -9.07 2.26 12.71
C ARG A 156 -10.03 2.23 13.90
N ASP A 157 -9.83 3.12 14.87
CA ASP A 157 -10.63 3.15 16.11
C ASP A 157 -12.11 3.42 15.80
N ALA A 158 -12.40 4.36 14.89
CA ALA A 158 -13.75 4.64 14.43
C ALA A 158 -14.42 3.42 13.75
N LEU A 159 -13.66 2.58 13.04
CA LEU A 159 -14.20 1.34 12.45
C LEU A 159 -14.46 0.26 13.51
N HIS A 160 -13.62 0.16 14.54
CA HIS A 160 -13.87 -0.71 15.68
C HIS A 160 -15.14 -0.32 16.42
N ASP A 161 -15.36 0.98 16.65
CA ASP A 161 -16.59 1.47 17.28
C ASP A 161 -17.83 1.08 16.47
N ARG A 162 -17.75 1.18 15.13
CA ARG A 162 -18.82 0.72 14.22
C ARG A 162 -19.06 -0.79 14.30
N LEU A 163 -18.02 -1.61 14.47
CA LEU A 163 -18.16 -3.07 14.64
C LEU A 163 -18.86 -3.42 15.96
N ARG A 164 -18.52 -2.74 17.05
CA ARG A 164 -19.14 -2.94 18.36
C ARG A 164 -20.63 -2.58 18.31
N ALA A 165 -20.97 -1.42 17.75
CA ALA A 165 -22.36 -0.99 17.58
C ALA A 165 -23.20 -1.98 16.74
N GLN A 166 -22.64 -2.59 15.69
CA GLN A 166 -23.35 -3.61 14.89
C GLN A 166 -23.59 -4.92 15.66
N SER A 167 -22.73 -5.25 16.62
CA SER A 167 -22.85 -6.48 17.42
C SER A 167 -23.97 -6.36 18.47
N GLU A 168 -24.16 -5.18 19.04
CA GLU A 168 -25.22 -4.90 20.03
C GLU A 168 -26.63 -4.89 19.41
N VAL A 169 -26.75 -4.36 18.18
CA VAL A 169 -28.02 -4.36 17.43
C VAL A 169 -28.41 -5.78 16.99
N GLY A 170 -27.45 -6.62 16.60
CA GLY A 170 -27.71 -8.01 16.24
C GLY A 170 -28.14 -8.90 17.41
N ALA A 171 -27.67 -8.60 18.63
CA ALA A 171 -28.02 -9.34 19.84
C ALA A 171 -29.42 -8.99 20.40
N SER A 172 -29.98 -7.83 20.03
CA SER A 172 -31.28 -7.36 20.52
C SER A 172 -32.47 -7.75 19.61
N GLY A 173 -32.20 -8.39 18.48
CA GLY A 173 -33.19 -8.72 17.45
C GLY A 173 -33.39 -10.22 17.20
N SER A 174 -32.92 -11.09 18.09
CA SER A 174 -33.17 -12.55 18.06
C SER A 174 -34.09 -12.98 19.18
#